data_AF-A0A2V9ZNJ0-F1
#
_entry.id   AF-A0A2V9ZNJ0-F1
#
_cell.length_a   1.000
_cell.length_b   1.000
_cell.length_c   1.000
_cell.angle_alpha   90.00
_cell.angle_beta   90.00
_cell.angle_gamma   90.00
#
_symmetry.space_group_name_H-M   'P 1'
#
loop_
_entity.id
_entity.type
_entity.pdbx_description
1 polymer ?
#
loop_
_entity_poly.entity_id
_entity_poly.type
_entity_poly.pdbx_seq_one_letter_code
_entity_poly.pdbx_strand_id
1 'polypeptide(L)'
;MPRRKITPAYIAAHIRRVLKDGGSAPHAEGVQHFFKEEVKSRGWYTGELRKVAVRFRRVILKEQGLEFLLKVADQLFSGEVLDEKNFAVFLLETLTGEFDDKQFKLFESWLGRIGSWADHDALVHYLIAPMVAADRRRTKHVFRWAKSRDHWHRRAACVALIQGTRQKMF
;
A
#
# COMPACT_ATOMS: atom_id res chain seq x y z
N MET A 1 12.99 -34.56 -0.53
CA MET A 1 12.61 -33.48 -1.48
C MET A 1 13.23 -32.17 -1.00
N PRO A 2 13.97 -31.42 -1.82
CA PRO A 2 14.48 -30.13 -1.38
C PRO A 2 13.30 -29.21 -1.09
N ARG A 3 13.22 -28.65 0.13
CA ARG A 3 12.21 -27.63 0.48
C ARG A 3 12.34 -26.50 -0.53
N ARG A 4 11.30 -26.31 -1.35
CA ARG A 4 11.24 -25.24 -2.35
C ARG A 4 11.53 -23.92 -1.63
N LYS A 5 12.60 -23.21 -2.02
CA LYS A 5 13.00 -21.96 -1.35
C LYS A 5 11.86 -20.96 -1.51
N ILE A 6 11.23 -20.58 -0.41
CA ILE A 6 10.12 -19.63 -0.41
C ILE A 6 10.69 -18.26 -0.81
N THR A 7 10.15 -17.65 -1.86
CA THR A 7 10.57 -16.33 -2.35
C THR A 7 9.46 -15.30 -2.17
N PRO A 8 9.77 -13.99 -2.12
CA PRO A 8 8.74 -12.96 -2.05
C PRO A 8 7.75 -13.03 -3.21
N ALA A 9 8.23 -13.31 -4.41
CA ALA A 9 7.39 -13.48 -5.60
C ALA A 9 6.44 -14.69 -5.48
N TYR A 10 6.91 -15.81 -4.89
CA TYR A 10 6.07 -16.97 -4.64
C TYR A 10 4.94 -16.64 -3.65
N ILE A 11 5.25 -15.94 -2.55
CA ILE A 11 4.24 -15.54 -1.57
C ILE A 11 3.27 -14.50 -2.15
N ALA A 12 3.75 -13.52 -2.92
CA ALA A 12 2.89 -12.57 -3.62
C ALA A 12 1.95 -13.29 -4.60
N ALA A 13 2.44 -14.27 -5.38
CA ALA A 13 1.60 -15.08 -6.26
C ALA A 13 0.56 -15.91 -5.50
N HIS A 14 0.92 -16.44 -4.32
CA HIS A 14 -0.03 -17.13 -3.45
C HIS A 14 -1.11 -16.18 -2.92
N ILE A 15 -0.75 -15.00 -2.43
CA ILE A 15 -1.69 -13.97 -1.97
C ILE A 15 -2.63 -13.57 -3.10
N ARG A 16 -2.12 -13.34 -4.31
CA ARG A 16 -2.95 -13.04 -5.50
C ARG A 16 -4.02 -14.10 -5.76
N ARG A 17 -3.67 -15.38 -5.59
CA ARG A 17 -4.63 -16.48 -5.72
C ARG A 17 -5.70 -16.41 -4.63
N VAL A 18 -5.29 -16.20 -3.36
CA VAL A 18 -6.25 -16.03 -2.25
C VAL A 18 -7.19 -14.85 -2.49
N LEU A 19 -6.67 -13.72 -2.98
CA LEU A 19 -7.49 -12.55 -3.30
C LEU A 19 -8.45 -12.80 -4.46
N LYS A 20 -8.01 -13.55 -5.47
CA LYS A 20 -8.87 -13.95 -6.59
C LYS A 20 -10.00 -14.88 -6.13
N ASP A 21 -9.68 -15.88 -5.31
CA ASP A 21 -10.60 -16.95 -4.93
C ASP A 21 -11.55 -16.53 -3.79
N GLY A 22 -11.15 -15.57 -2.95
CA GLY A 22 -11.98 -15.05 -1.85
C GLY A 22 -12.76 -13.78 -2.19
N GLY A 23 -12.67 -13.29 -3.43
CA GLY A 23 -13.38 -12.10 -3.91
C GLY A 23 -14.87 -12.35 -4.18
N SER A 24 -15.69 -11.30 -4.06
CA SER A 24 -17.12 -11.35 -4.37
C SER A 24 -17.40 -10.69 -5.73
N ALA A 25 -17.90 -11.45 -6.71
CA ALA A 25 -18.22 -10.91 -8.03
C ALA A 25 -19.29 -9.80 -8.00
N PRO A 26 -20.42 -9.93 -7.27
CA PRO A 26 -21.39 -8.83 -7.15
C PRO A 26 -20.79 -7.56 -6.52
N HIS A 27 -19.87 -7.73 -5.55
CA HIS A 27 -19.20 -6.57 -4.96
C HIS A 27 -18.16 -5.96 -5.91
N ALA A 28 -17.47 -6.78 -6.70
CA ALA A 28 -16.53 -6.30 -7.72
C ALA A 28 -17.24 -5.43 -8.77
N GLU A 29 -18.44 -5.83 -9.22
CA GLU A 29 -19.29 -5.02 -10.11
C GLU A 29 -19.72 -3.70 -9.44
N GLY A 30 -20.15 -3.76 -8.18
CA GLY A 30 -20.49 -2.56 -7.40
C GLY A 30 -19.32 -1.59 -7.27
N VAL A 31 -18.10 -2.09 -7.05
CA VAL A 31 -16.88 -1.29 -7.03
C VAL A 31 -16.63 -0.66 -8.40
N GLN A 32 -16.69 -1.45 -9.48
CA GLN A 32 -16.47 -0.94 -10.84
C GLN A 32 -17.49 0.14 -11.24
N HIS A 33 -18.76 0.02 -10.82
CA HIS A 33 -19.77 1.05 -11.04
C HIS A 33 -19.59 2.30 -10.19
N PHE A 34 -19.03 2.18 -8.99
CA PHE A 34 -18.78 3.31 -8.10
C PHE A 34 -17.65 4.21 -8.60
N PHE A 35 -16.59 3.62 -9.15
CA PHE A 35 -15.46 4.38 -9.67
C PHE A 35 -15.82 5.01 -11.03
N LYS A 36 -15.48 6.28 -11.19
CA LYS A 36 -15.61 6.99 -12.48
C LYS A 36 -14.49 6.65 -13.46
N GLU A 37 -13.42 6.04 -12.96
CA GLU A 37 -12.27 5.55 -13.70
C GLU A 37 -12.29 4.01 -13.70
N GLU A 38 -11.70 3.40 -14.72
CA GLU A 38 -11.63 1.93 -14.77
C GLU A 38 -10.73 1.41 -13.65
N VAL A 39 -11.29 0.57 -12.78
CA VAL A 39 -10.55 -0.05 -11.68
C VAL A 39 -10.75 -1.56 -11.69
N LYS A 40 -9.64 -2.29 -11.70
CA LYS A 40 -9.65 -3.75 -11.57
C LYS A 40 -9.80 -4.11 -10.10
N SER A 41 -10.95 -4.68 -9.73
CA SER A 41 -11.20 -5.18 -8.38
C SER A 41 -11.60 -6.66 -8.38
N ARG A 42 -11.21 -7.37 -7.32
CA ARG A 42 -11.68 -8.70 -6.94
C ARG A 42 -12.91 -8.63 -6.02
N GLY A 43 -13.37 -7.45 -5.64
CA GLY A 43 -14.59 -7.27 -4.86
C GLY A 43 -14.42 -7.58 -3.37
N TRP A 44 -13.28 -7.22 -2.76
CA TRP A 44 -13.14 -7.32 -1.30
C TRP A 44 -13.70 -6.08 -0.61
N TYR A 45 -14.42 -6.30 0.50
CA TYR A 45 -14.66 -5.21 1.44
C TYR A 45 -13.36 -4.85 2.16
N THR A 46 -13.05 -3.56 2.26
CA THR A 46 -11.80 -3.05 2.84
C THR A 46 -11.51 -3.61 4.24
N GLY A 47 -12.55 -3.75 5.08
CA GLY A 47 -12.42 -4.31 6.42
C GLY A 47 -11.95 -5.77 6.42
N GLU A 48 -12.53 -6.60 5.56
CA GLU A 48 -12.15 -8.01 5.43
C GLU A 48 -10.77 -8.17 4.78
N LEU A 49 -10.49 -7.38 3.74
CA LEU A 49 -9.17 -7.36 3.09
C LEU A 49 -8.06 -7.06 4.11
N ARG A 50 -8.28 -6.04 4.96
CA ARG A 50 -7.34 -5.66 6.01
C ARG A 50 -7.16 -6.75 7.05
N LYS A 51 -8.24 -7.41 7.50
CA LYS A 51 -8.16 -8.55 8.44
C LYS A 51 -7.29 -9.67 7.87
N VAL A 52 -7.47 -10.01 6.59
CA VAL A 52 -6.66 -11.03 5.92
C VAL A 52 -5.19 -10.59 5.84
N ALA A 53 -4.91 -9.35 5.43
CA ALA A 53 -3.56 -8.81 5.35
C ALA A 53 -2.83 -8.88 6.71
N VAL A 54 -3.48 -8.52 7.81
CA VAL A 54 -2.89 -8.61 9.16
C VAL A 54 -2.52 -10.04 9.53
N ARG A 55 -3.32 -11.05 9.14
CA ARG A 55 -2.98 -12.46 9.37
C ARG A 55 -1.74 -12.87 8.58
N PHE A 56 -1.65 -12.52 7.29
CA PHE A 56 -0.46 -12.77 6.47
C PHE A 56 0.78 -12.07 7.03
N ARG A 57 0.66 -10.80 7.42
CA ARG A 57 1.74 -10.02 8.03
C ARG A 57 2.35 -10.74 9.24
N ARG A 58 1.52 -11.20 10.18
CA ARG A 58 1.98 -11.90 11.39
C ARG A 58 2.79 -13.16 11.06
N VAL A 59 2.32 -13.96 10.10
CA VAL A 59 3.00 -15.20 9.70
C VAL A 59 4.31 -14.89 8.98
N ILE A 60 4.29 -13.98 8.00
CA ILE A 60 5.48 -13.63 7.22
C ILE A 60 6.56 -13.00 8.11
N LEU A 61 6.18 -12.08 9.02
CA LEU A 61 7.14 -11.50 9.96
C LEU A 61 7.79 -12.58 10.85
N LYS A 62 7.00 -13.51 11.37
CA LYS A 62 7.49 -14.59 12.24
C LYS A 62 8.46 -15.52 11.52
N GLU A 63 8.19 -15.85 10.26
CA GLU A 63 8.94 -16.88 9.53
C GLU A 63 10.07 -16.32 8.65
N GLN A 64 9.92 -15.10 8.13
CA GLN A 64 10.78 -14.54 7.08
C GLN A 64 11.30 -13.12 7.40
N GLY A 65 10.71 -12.43 8.38
CA GLY A 65 11.14 -11.09 8.81
C GLY A 65 10.65 -9.94 7.93
N LEU A 66 10.98 -8.71 8.36
CA LEU A 66 10.46 -7.47 7.79
C LEU A 66 10.92 -7.22 6.35
N GLU A 67 12.20 -7.44 6.05
CA GLU A 67 12.76 -7.25 4.70
C GLU A 67 12.08 -8.15 3.66
N PHE A 68 11.69 -9.37 4.06
CA PHE A 68 10.94 -10.26 3.19
C PHE A 68 9.52 -9.75 2.98
N LEU A 69 8.85 -9.29 4.04
CA LEU A 69 7.50 -8.71 3.97
C LEU A 69 7.47 -7.48 3.04
N LEU A 70 8.45 -6.58 3.15
CA LEU A 70 8.58 -5.40 2.28
C LEU A 70 8.67 -5.80 0.81
N LYS A 71 9.46 -6.83 0.48
CA LYS A 71 9.56 -7.35 -0.89
C LYS A 71 8.26 -7.98 -1.38
N VAL A 72 7.52 -8.67 -0.51
CA VAL A 72 6.18 -9.19 -0.87
C VAL A 72 5.22 -8.04 -1.17
N ALA A 73 5.20 -7.01 -0.33
CA ALA A 73 4.36 -5.85 -0.53
C ALA A 73 4.72 -5.09 -1.82
N ASP A 74 6.01 -4.90 -2.11
CA ASP A 74 6.47 -4.28 -3.37
C ASP A 74 6.01 -5.07 -4.61
N GLN A 75 6.10 -6.41 -4.55
CA GLN A 75 5.59 -7.28 -5.63
C GLN A 75 4.08 -7.16 -5.82
N LEU A 76 3.31 -6.99 -4.75
CA LEU A 76 1.86 -6.82 -4.83
C LEU A 76 1.47 -5.43 -5.35
N PHE A 77 2.14 -4.37 -4.86
CA PHE A 77 1.83 -3.00 -5.26
C PHE A 77 2.20 -2.70 -6.72
N SER A 78 3.12 -3.46 -7.32
CA SER A 78 3.42 -3.36 -8.75
C SER A 78 2.35 -3.93 -9.68
N GLY A 79 1.32 -4.61 -9.13
CA GLY A 79 0.19 -5.10 -9.92
C GLY A 79 -0.79 -3.98 -10.30
N GLU A 80 -1.82 -4.33 -11.08
CA GLU A 80 -2.86 -3.37 -11.52
C GLU A 80 -4.17 -3.48 -10.74
N VAL A 81 -4.31 -4.51 -9.91
CA VAL A 81 -5.55 -4.80 -9.18
C VAL A 81 -5.59 -4.01 -7.87
N LEU A 82 -6.66 -3.23 -7.66
CA LEU A 82 -6.84 -2.37 -6.49
C LEU A 82 -6.70 -3.15 -5.18
N ASP A 83 -7.34 -4.31 -5.08
CA ASP A 83 -7.29 -5.14 -3.88
C ASP A 83 -5.86 -5.61 -3.57
N GLU A 84 -5.04 -5.91 -4.58
CA GLU A 84 -3.64 -6.31 -4.40
C GLU A 84 -2.80 -5.15 -3.84
N LYS A 85 -2.99 -3.94 -4.38
CA LYS A 85 -2.28 -2.75 -3.92
C LYS A 85 -2.68 -2.35 -2.51
N ASN A 86 -3.98 -2.35 -2.21
CA ASN A 86 -4.46 -2.08 -0.85
C ASN A 86 -3.98 -3.15 0.13
N PHE A 87 -3.94 -4.42 -0.28
CA PHE A 87 -3.38 -5.49 0.54
C PHE A 87 -1.89 -5.25 0.84
N ALA A 88 -1.10 -4.83 -0.15
CA ALA A 88 0.31 -4.47 0.04
C ALA A 88 0.49 -3.38 1.10
N VAL A 89 -0.36 -2.35 1.06
CA VAL A 89 -0.38 -1.29 2.08
C VAL A 89 -0.75 -1.84 3.45
N PHE A 90 -1.79 -2.66 3.56
CA PHE A 90 -2.25 -3.23 4.83
C PHE A 90 -1.27 -4.25 5.44
N LEU A 91 -0.44 -4.90 4.62
CA LEU A 91 0.69 -5.69 5.10
C LEU A 91 1.72 -4.84 5.86
N LEU A 92 1.86 -3.55 5.53
CA LEU A 92 2.88 -2.67 6.09
C LEU A 92 2.33 -1.62 7.06
N GLU A 93 1.02 -1.41 7.06
CA GLU A 93 0.34 -0.49 7.98
C GLU A 93 0.75 -0.81 9.44
N THR A 94 0.87 0.22 10.28
CA THR A 94 1.30 0.15 11.69
C THR A 94 2.78 -0.17 11.91
N LEU A 95 3.52 -0.61 10.90
CA LEU A 95 4.97 -0.85 10.99
C LEU A 95 5.81 0.38 10.66
N THR A 96 5.19 1.53 10.35
CA THR A 96 5.88 2.76 9.93
C THR A 96 6.86 3.32 10.94
N GLY A 97 6.74 2.95 12.22
CA GLY A 97 7.71 3.29 13.26
C GLY A 97 9.06 2.55 13.12
N GLU A 98 9.09 1.44 12.39
CA GLU A 98 10.30 0.65 12.11
C GLU A 98 11.00 1.09 10.81
N PHE A 99 10.44 2.08 10.10
CA PHE A 99 10.86 2.44 8.74
C PHE A 99 11.73 3.69 8.71
N ASP A 100 12.82 3.63 7.93
CA ASP A 100 13.76 4.71 7.72
C ASP A 100 13.62 5.34 6.31
N ASP A 101 14.61 6.12 5.92
CA ASP A 101 14.64 6.80 4.62
C ASP A 101 14.67 5.85 3.42
N LYS A 102 15.12 4.60 3.59
CA LYS A 102 15.08 3.57 2.55
C LYS A 102 13.64 3.19 2.25
N GLN A 103 12.84 2.87 3.27
CA GLN A 103 11.43 2.54 3.07
C GLN A 103 10.63 3.77 2.63
N PHE A 104 10.98 4.97 3.12
CA PHE A 104 10.34 6.20 2.62
C PHE A 104 10.53 6.37 1.11
N LYS A 105 11.76 6.19 0.61
CA LYS A 105 12.07 6.25 -0.84
C LYS A 105 11.37 5.14 -1.62
N LEU A 106 11.24 3.94 -1.05
CA LEU A 106 10.48 2.86 -1.65
C LEU A 106 9.02 3.28 -1.85
N PHE A 107 8.35 3.78 -0.81
CA PHE A 107 6.96 4.22 -0.91
C PHE A 107 6.77 5.46 -1.79
N GLU A 108 7.74 6.39 -1.79
CA GLU A 108 7.75 7.51 -2.75
C GLU A 108 7.81 6.98 -4.19
N SER A 109 8.60 5.94 -4.48
CA SER A 109 8.66 5.33 -5.82
C SER A 109 7.35 4.66 -6.25
N TRP A 110 6.49 4.28 -5.30
CA TRP A 110 5.19 3.70 -5.58
C TRP A 110 4.17 4.72 -6.07
N LEU A 111 4.39 6.03 -5.86
CA LEU A 111 3.51 7.08 -6.36
C LEU A 111 3.33 7.01 -7.89
N GLY A 112 4.38 6.62 -8.62
CA GLY A 112 4.32 6.43 -10.08
C GLY A 112 3.58 5.15 -10.52
N ARG A 113 3.13 4.31 -9.58
CA ARG A 113 2.40 3.06 -9.84
C ARG A 113 0.93 3.17 -9.44
N ILE A 114 0.46 4.34 -9.05
CA ILE A 114 -0.92 4.57 -8.61
C ILE A 114 -1.87 4.47 -9.81
N GLY A 115 -2.97 3.75 -9.62
CA GLY A 115 -3.99 3.54 -10.64
C GLY A 115 -5.31 4.26 -10.37
N SER A 116 -5.55 4.71 -9.14
CA SER A 116 -6.80 5.32 -8.72
C SER A 116 -6.62 6.23 -7.49
N TRP A 117 -7.67 6.95 -7.11
CA TRP A 117 -7.61 7.70 -5.84
C TRP A 117 -7.59 6.77 -4.61
N ALA A 118 -8.06 5.53 -4.74
CA ALA A 118 -8.19 4.61 -3.61
C ALA A 118 -6.86 3.93 -3.21
N ASP A 119 -6.08 3.43 -4.18
CA ASP A 119 -4.72 2.93 -3.90
C ASP A 119 -3.76 4.06 -3.54
N HIS A 120 -3.94 5.26 -4.14
CA HIS A 120 -3.28 6.48 -3.70
C HIS A 120 -3.52 6.75 -2.22
N ASP A 121 -4.79 6.89 -1.81
CA ASP A 121 -5.12 7.29 -0.46
C ASP A 121 -4.69 6.22 0.54
N ALA A 122 -4.78 4.93 0.19
CA ALA A 122 -4.22 3.86 1.01
C ALA A 122 -2.71 4.05 1.23
N LEU A 123 -1.92 4.17 0.15
CA LEU A 123 -0.47 4.34 0.24
C LEU A 123 -0.09 5.58 1.05
N VAL A 124 -0.64 6.73 0.68
CA VAL A 124 -0.21 8.00 1.26
C VAL A 124 -0.69 8.12 2.70
N HIS A 125 -1.93 7.77 2.99
CA HIS A 125 -2.49 7.92 4.33
C HIS A 125 -1.87 6.94 5.33
N TYR A 126 -1.68 5.67 4.96
CA TYR A 126 -1.26 4.64 5.92
C TYR A 126 0.26 4.44 6.01
N LEU A 127 1.02 4.78 4.98
CA LEU A 127 2.48 4.59 4.98
C LEU A 127 3.25 5.91 4.96
N ILE A 128 2.95 6.80 4.01
CA ILE A 128 3.75 8.03 3.82
C ILE A 128 3.45 9.08 4.90
N ALA A 129 2.17 9.37 5.18
CA ALA A 129 1.79 10.42 6.13
C ALA A 129 2.32 10.18 7.56
N PRO A 130 2.26 8.96 8.13
CA PRO A 130 2.88 8.68 9.43
C PRO A 130 4.39 8.90 9.41
N MET A 131 5.06 8.53 8.30
CA MET A 131 6.50 8.72 8.14
C MET A 131 6.90 10.20 7.99
N VAL A 132 6.06 11.02 7.36
CA VAL A 132 6.25 12.49 7.27
C VAL A 132 6.00 13.15 8.63
N ALA A 133 4.97 12.72 9.36
CA ALA A 133 4.72 13.19 10.71
C ALA A 133 5.89 12.84 11.64
N ALA A 134 6.44 11.63 11.55
CA ALA A 134 7.57 11.21 12.39
C ALA A 134 8.90 11.96 12.12
N ASP A 135 9.14 12.44 10.89
CA ASP A 135 10.33 13.22 10.56
C ASP A 135 10.01 14.43 9.67
N ARG A 136 10.02 15.62 10.28
CA ARG A 136 9.74 16.90 9.60
C ARG A 136 10.66 17.15 8.40
N ARG A 137 11.86 16.58 8.34
CA ARG A 137 12.77 16.75 7.18
C ARG A 137 12.18 16.16 5.90
N ARG A 138 11.22 15.23 6.00
CA ARG A 138 10.53 14.64 4.85
C ARG A 138 9.51 15.57 4.20
N THR A 139 9.10 16.67 4.87
CA THR A 139 8.24 17.71 4.27
C THR A 139 8.83 18.34 3.00
N LYS A 140 10.16 18.35 2.85
CA LYS A 140 10.82 18.80 1.60
C LYS A 140 10.38 17.99 0.38
N HIS A 141 10.07 16.69 0.55
CA HIS A 141 9.56 15.84 -0.52
C HIS A 141 8.11 16.23 -0.86
N VAL A 142 7.28 16.43 0.17
CA VAL A 142 5.90 16.91 0.03
C VAL A 142 5.84 18.21 -0.79
N PHE A 143 6.68 19.20 -0.47
CA PHE A 143 6.74 20.46 -1.21
C PHE A 143 7.25 20.30 -2.64
N ARG A 144 8.09 19.30 -2.91
CA ARG A 144 8.50 18.95 -4.28
C ARG A 144 7.34 18.34 -5.05
N TRP A 145 6.60 17.41 -4.45
CA TRP A 145 5.45 16.76 -5.06
C TRP A 145 4.34 17.74 -5.41
N ALA A 146 4.12 18.78 -4.58
CA ALA A 146 3.17 19.85 -4.85
C ALA A 146 3.45 20.61 -6.17
N LYS A 147 4.70 20.62 -6.64
CA LYS A 147 5.13 21.26 -7.89
C LYS A 147 5.23 20.27 -9.07
N SER A 148 4.90 19.00 -8.86
CA SER A 148 5.00 17.96 -9.90
C SER A 148 3.96 18.16 -11.01
N ARG A 149 4.32 17.79 -12.24
CA ARG A 149 3.37 17.67 -13.36
C ARG A 149 2.43 16.47 -13.20
N ASP A 150 2.85 15.45 -12.47
CA ASP A 150 2.00 14.32 -12.14
C ASP A 150 0.99 14.68 -11.04
N HIS A 151 -0.28 14.47 -11.34
CA HIS A 151 -1.38 14.72 -10.43
C HIS A 151 -1.36 13.83 -9.18
N TRP A 152 -0.86 12.58 -9.25
CA TRP A 152 -0.78 11.72 -8.08
C TRP A 152 0.23 12.21 -7.06
N HIS A 153 1.37 12.73 -7.53
CA HIS A 153 2.33 13.40 -6.67
C HIS A 153 1.71 14.66 -6.03
N ARG A 154 1.00 15.50 -6.79
CA ARG A 154 0.32 16.68 -6.20
C ARG A 154 -0.72 16.29 -5.16
N ARG A 155 -1.52 15.24 -5.41
CA ARG A 155 -2.47 14.71 -4.43
C ARG A 155 -1.76 14.16 -3.19
N ALA A 156 -0.64 13.47 -3.36
CA ALA A 156 0.15 12.95 -2.25
C ALA A 156 0.66 14.08 -1.35
N ALA A 157 1.03 15.22 -1.94
CA ALA A 157 1.42 16.40 -1.19
C ALA A 157 0.30 16.90 -0.26
N CYS A 158 -0.95 16.92 -0.74
CA CYS A 158 -2.11 17.31 0.06
C CYS A 158 -2.40 16.29 1.18
N VAL A 159 -2.35 15.00 0.88
CA VAL A 159 -2.74 13.94 1.84
C VAL A 159 -1.67 13.70 2.89
N ALA A 160 -0.39 13.78 2.54
CA ALA A 160 0.72 13.46 3.44
C ALA A 160 0.81 14.39 4.67
N LEU A 161 0.28 15.62 4.59
CA LEU A 161 0.29 16.57 5.70
C LEU A 161 -0.91 16.44 6.64
N ILE A 162 -2.00 15.77 6.22
CA ILE A 162 -3.24 15.70 7.01
C ILE A 162 -2.97 15.23 8.44
N GLN A 163 -2.17 14.17 8.60
CA GLN A 163 -1.87 13.61 9.92
C GLN A 163 -1.06 14.58 10.78
N GLY A 164 0.02 15.16 10.23
CA GLY A 164 0.86 16.13 10.94
C GLY A 164 0.10 17.41 11.33
N THR A 165 -0.79 17.90 10.46
CA THR A 165 -1.66 19.05 10.75
C THR A 165 -2.64 18.75 11.89
N ARG A 166 -3.28 17.57 11.90
CA ARG A 166 -4.17 17.15 13.01
C ARG A 166 -3.42 17.03 14.34
N GLN A 167 -2.13 16.72 14.29
CA GLN A 167 -1.23 16.66 15.43
C GLN A 167 -0.54 18.01 15.76
N LYS A 168 -0.88 19.11 15.06
CA LYS A 168 -0.30 20.45 15.23
C LYS A 168 1.23 20.49 15.11
N MET A 169 1.79 19.69 14.22
CA MET A 169 3.26 19.59 14.03
C MET A 169 3.85 20.66 13.10
N PHE A 170 3.00 21.30 12.32
CA PHE A 170 3.33 22.32 11.32
C PHE A 170 2.44 23.54 11.52
#